data_AF-A0A950X673-F1
#
_entry.id   AF-A0A950X673-F1
#
_cell.length_a   1.000
_cell.length_b   1.000
_cell.length_c   1.000
_cell.angle_alpha   90.00
_cell.angle_beta   90.00
_cell.angle_gamma   90.00
#
_symmetry.space_group_name_H-M   'P 1'
#
loop_
_entity.id
_entity.type
_entity.pdbx_description
1 polymer ?
#
loop_
_entity_poly.entity_id
_entity_poly.type
_entity_poly.pdbx_seq_one_letter_code
_entity_poly.pdbx_strand_id
1 'polypeptide(L)'
;MRTVVLFISAILLSQYAHADACDDYNQAVNMFIHATRQSSEKLDGSTNAHEFAEALNLFISATEELTATLRRLTPEVTTLYQSHSLGSLPVCDQAQERLVAFAAELNSIGAKFGEKAQKYIADPEVQKAFEHLRSIRFESSKSQSASQAARPEDAFGMKPKG
;
A
#
# COMPACT_ATOMS: atom_id res chain seq x y z
N MET A 1 -30.84 -17.15 42.66
CA MET A 1 -30.71 -16.04 41.69
C MET A 1 -29.23 -15.81 41.41
N ARG A 2 -28.66 -16.40 40.36
CA ARG A 2 -27.27 -16.14 39.91
C ARG A 2 -27.12 -16.66 38.48
N THR A 3 -27.71 -15.91 37.56
CA THR A 3 -27.52 -16.09 36.12
C THR A 3 -27.48 -14.68 35.56
N VAL A 4 -26.74 -14.44 34.48
CA VAL A 4 -26.57 -13.15 33.80
C VAL A 4 -25.42 -12.26 34.32
N VAL A 5 -24.18 -12.74 34.30
CA VAL A 5 -22.99 -11.85 34.17
C VAL A 5 -21.89 -12.54 33.36
N LEU A 6 -22.20 -13.10 32.18
CA LEU A 6 -21.18 -13.75 31.32
C LEU A 6 -21.46 -13.58 29.82
N PHE A 7 -22.00 -12.43 29.40
CA PHE A 7 -22.26 -12.20 27.96
C PHE A 7 -21.88 -10.80 27.43
N ILE A 8 -21.33 -9.91 28.25
CA ILE A 8 -20.97 -8.55 27.81
C ILE A 8 -19.48 -8.42 27.42
N SER A 9 -18.62 -9.34 27.87
CA SER A 9 -17.18 -9.24 27.63
C SER A 9 -16.72 -9.71 26.24
N ALA A 10 -17.56 -10.46 25.51
CA ALA A 10 -17.20 -11.03 24.21
C ALA A 10 -17.46 -10.09 23.02
N ILE A 11 -18.27 -9.03 23.20
CA ILE A 11 -18.61 -8.09 22.12
C ILE A 11 -17.54 -6.99 21.97
N LEU A 12 -16.72 -6.76 23.00
CA LEU A 12 -15.67 -5.73 22.95
C LEU A 12 -14.36 -6.19 22.29
N LEU A 13 -14.13 -7.50 22.14
CA LEU A 13 -12.88 -8.01 21.56
C LEU A 13 -12.84 -8.00 20.03
N SER A 14 -13.98 -7.87 19.35
CA SER A 14 -14.02 -7.79 17.88
C SER A 14 -13.82 -6.39 17.33
N GLN A 15 -13.86 -5.34 18.16
CA GLN A 15 -13.63 -3.96 17.69
C GLN A 15 -12.16 -3.53 17.73
N TYR A 16 -11.30 -4.25 18.48
CA TYR A 16 -9.90 -3.87 18.65
C TYR A 16 -8.95 -4.40 17.56
N ALA A 17 -9.30 -5.50 16.89
CA ALA A 17 -8.49 -6.02 15.78
C ALA A 17 -8.59 -5.17 14.49
N HIS A 18 -9.54 -4.23 14.46
CA HIS A 18 -9.95 -3.50 13.27
C HIS A 18 -9.40 -2.08 13.20
N ALA A 19 -9.13 -1.45 14.36
CA ALA A 19 -8.40 -0.17 14.42
C ALA A 19 -6.95 -0.32 13.94
N ASP A 20 -6.33 -1.47 14.24
CA ASP A 20 -4.92 -1.77 13.94
C ASP A 20 -4.61 -1.68 12.43
N ALA A 21 -5.50 -2.21 11.58
CA ALA A 21 -5.31 -2.19 10.13
C ALA A 21 -5.42 -0.78 9.53
N CYS A 22 -6.37 0.04 9.99
CA CYS A 22 -6.48 1.43 9.50
C CYS A 22 -5.37 2.33 10.04
N ASP A 23 -4.93 2.10 11.28
CA ASP A 23 -3.79 2.81 11.88
C ASP A 23 -2.48 2.46 11.16
N ASP A 24 -2.27 1.18 10.83
CA ASP A 24 -1.15 0.71 10.00
C ASP A 24 -1.15 1.34 8.61
N TYR A 25 -2.31 1.39 7.94
CA TYR A 25 -2.43 2.04 6.64
C TYR A 25 -2.12 3.53 6.74
N ASN A 26 -2.66 4.19 7.76
CA ASN A 26 -2.44 5.60 8.04
C ASN A 26 -0.94 5.90 8.31
N GLN A 27 -0.26 5.03 9.05
CA GLN A 27 1.18 5.13 9.29
C GLN A 27 1.99 4.93 8.01
N ALA A 28 1.66 3.91 7.20
CA ALA A 28 2.35 3.66 5.94
C ALA A 28 2.21 4.81 4.94
N VAL A 29 1.03 5.44 4.85
CA VAL A 29 0.84 6.65 4.04
C VAL A 29 1.71 7.80 4.54
N ASN A 30 1.78 8.02 5.86
CA ASN A 30 2.63 9.08 6.43
C ASN A 30 4.11 8.86 6.14
N MET A 31 4.58 7.62 6.31
CA MET A 31 5.96 7.24 6.01
C MET A 31 6.28 7.40 4.53
N PHE A 32 5.36 6.98 3.64
CA PHE A 32 5.51 7.17 2.21
C PHE A 32 5.64 8.65 1.81
N ILE A 33 4.75 9.51 2.32
CA ILE A 33 4.78 10.96 2.03
C ILE A 33 6.10 11.57 2.52
N HIS A 34 6.50 11.26 3.76
CA HIS A 34 7.73 11.78 4.35
C HIS A 34 8.97 11.34 3.55
N ALA A 35 9.09 10.04 3.27
CA ALA A 35 10.23 9.50 2.52
C ALA A 35 10.26 10.02 1.07
N THR A 36 9.11 10.23 0.44
CA THR A 36 9.04 10.82 -0.91
C THR A 36 9.51 12.28 -0.91
N ARG A 37 9.18 13.07 0.12
CA ARG A 37 9.70 14.43 0.29
C ARG A 37 11.20 14.45 0.50
N GLN A 38 11.71 13.60 1.39
CA GLN A 38 13.15 13.44 1.61
C GLN A 38 13.88 13.01 0.32
N SER A 39 13.24 12.18 -0.50
CA SER A 39 13.75 11.77 -1.80
C SER A 39 13.83 12.97 -2.76
N SER A 40 12.81 13.82 -2.79
CA SER A 40 12.84 15.07 -3.57
C SER A 40 13.94 16.03 -3.10
N GLU A 41 14.15 16.19 -1.80
CA GLU A 41 15.21 17.05 -1.28
C GLU A 41 16.59 16.55 -1.71
N LYS A 42 16.82 15.23 -1.60
CA LYS A 42 18.06 14.59 -2.06
C LYS A 42 18.22 14.71 -3.58
N LEU A 43 17.13 14.56 -4.31
CA LEU A 43 17.10 14.74 -5.76
C LEU A 43 17.50 16.16 -6.15
N ASP A 44 16.97 17.19 -5.49
CA ASP A 44 17.29 18.60 -5.76
C ASP A 44 18.79 18.85 -5.58
N GLY A 45 19.40 18.28 -4.53
CA GLY A 45 20.83 18.36 -4.24
C GLY A 45 21.75 17.50 -5.13
N SER A 46 21.22 16.54 -5.89
CA SER A 46 22.06 15.60 -6.66
C SER A 46 22.85 16.27 -7.80
N THR A 47 24.16 16.04 -7.78
CA THR A 47 25.14 16.56 -8.76
C THR A 47 25.72 15.49 -9.66
N ASN A 48 25.68 14.23 -9.22
CA ASN A 48 26.22 13.06 -9.92
C ASN A 48 25.21 11.89 -9.96
N ALA A 49 25.56 10.85 -10.73
CA ALA A 49 24.67 9.69 -10.94
C ALA A 49 24.42 8.89 -9.66
N HIS A 50 25.42 8.78 -8.80
CA HIS A 50 25.31 8.09 -7.51
C HIS A 50 24.29 8.77 -6.60
N GLU A 51 24.42 10.09 -6.38
CA GLU A 51 23.47 10.87 -5.57
C GLU A 51 22.04 10.83 -6.15
N PHE A 52 21.91 10.84 -7.48
CA PHE A 52 20.63 10.66 -8.15
C PHE A 52 20.05 9.25 -7.90
N ALA A 53 20.87 8.20 -8.00
CA ALA A 53 20.46 6.83 -7.71
C ALA A 53 20.06 6.65 -6.24
N GLU A 54 20.74 7.30 -5.30
CA GLU A 54 20.35 7.29 -3.89
C GLU A 54 18.99 7.96 -3.65
N ALA A 55 18.73 9.11 -4.28
CA ALA A 55 17.42 9.75 -4.21
C ALA A 55 16.32 8.84 -4.77
N LEU A 56 16.58 8.21 -5.92
CA LEU A 56 15.65 7.26 -6.55
C LEU A 56 15.41 6.03 -5.67
N ASN A 57 16.44 5.45 -5.06
CA ASN A 57 16.32 4.31 -4.17
C ASN A 57 15.49 4.64 -2.92
N LEU A 58 15.61 5.84 -2.36
CA LEU A 58 14.77 6.25 -1.23
C LEU A 58 13.27 6.28 -1.62
N PHE A 59 12.96 6.79 -2.82
CA PHE A 59 11.60 6.78 -3.36
C PHE A 59 11.08 5.35 -3.59
N ILE A 60 11.94 4.49 -4.14
CA ILE A 60 11.63 3.07 -4.38
C ILE A 60 11.29 2.38 -3.08
N SER A 61 12.14 2.46 -2.05
CA SER A 61 11.90 1.82 -0.76
C SER A 61 10.60 2.29 -0.09
N ALA A 62 10.29 3.58 -0.18
CA ALA A 62 9.02 4.11 0.31
C ALA A 62 7.82 3.49 -0.43
N THR A 63 7.93 3.33 -1.76
CA THR A 63 6.90 2.73 -2.60
C THR A 63 6.72 1.24 -2.29
N GLU A 64 7.81 0.52 -2.05
CA GLU A 64 7.78 -0.90 -1.63
C GLU A 64 7.05 -1.08 -0.32
N GLU A 65 7.39 -0.28 0.69
CA GLU A 65 6.80 -0.36 2.02
C GLU A 65 5.29 -0.07 1.99
N LEU A 66 4.88 0.97 1.26
CA LEU A 66 3.46 1.26 1.07
C LEU A 66 2.76 0.11 0.33
N THR A 67 3.36 -0.42 -0.73
CA THR A 67 2.79 -1.52 -1.51
C THR A 67 2.68 -2.80 -0.68
N ALA A 68 3.69 -3.13 0.11
CA ALA A 68 3.72 -4.28 0.99
C ALA A 68 2.65 -4.17 2.09
N THR A 69 2.51 -2.99 2.69
CA THR A 69 1.47 -2.71 3.68
C THR A 69 0.09 -2.83 3.07
N LEU A 70 -0.15 -2.23 1.91
CA LEU A 70 -1.43 -2.37 1.20
C LEU A 70 -1.77 -3.82 0.89
N ARG A 71 -0.80 -4.64 0.44
CA ARG A 71 -1.01 -6.08 0.19
C ARG A 71 -1.37 -6.83 1.47
N ARG A 72 -0.68 -6.55 2.58
CA ARG A 72 -0.96 -7.16 3.89
C ARG A 72 -2.36 -6.82 4.39
N LEU A 73 -2.75 -5.54 4.25
CA LEU A 73 -4.00 -5.02 4.78
C LEU A 73 -5.21 -5.28 3.87
N THR A 74 -5.02 -5.55 2.58
CA THR A 74 -6.12 -5.82 1.62
C THR A 74 -7.17 -6.82 2.13
N PRO A 75 -6.81 -8.02 2.64
CA PRO A 75 -7.80 -8.98 3.15
C PRO A 75 -8.55 -8.45 4.38
N GLU A 76 -7.85 -7.72 5.26
CA GLU A 76 -8.43 -7.17 6.49
C GLU A 76 -9.36 -6.00 6.17
N VAL A 77 -8.93 -5.06 5.33
CA VAL A 77 -9.74 -3.93 4.86
C VAL A 77 -10.98 -4.40 4.09
N THR A 78 -10.85 -5.43 3.24
CA THR A 78 -12.01 -6.01 2.54
C THR A 78 -13.02 -6.60 3.53
N THR A 79 -12.54 -7.27 4.58
CA THR A 79 -13.37 -7.84 5.64
C THR A 79 -14.04 -6.73 6.48
N LEU A 80 -13.34 -5.62 6.73
CA LEU A 80 -13.86 -4.43 7.43
C LEU A 80 -15.02 -3.78 6.68
N TYR A 81 -14.88 -3.58 5.37
CA TYR A 81 -15.93 -2.99 4.54
C TYR A 81 -17.16 -3.90 4.41
N GLN A 82 -16.98 -5.22 4.48
CA GLN A 82 -18.08 -6.18 4.44
C GLN A 82 -18.83 -6.30 5.78
N SER A 83 -18.13 -6.14 6.91
CA SER A 83 -18.72 -6.22 8.25
C SER A 83 -19.39 -4.91 8.68
N HIS A 84 -18.90 -3.75 8.22
CA HIS A 84 -19.54 -2.45 8.42
C HIS A 84 -20.48 -2.09 7.28
N SER A 85 -21.75 -2.48 7.42
CA SER A 85 -22.79 -2.24 6.40
C SER A 85 -23.15 -0.77 6.10
N LEU A 86 -22.58 0.23 6.78
CA LEU A 86 -23.10 1.61 6.73
C LEU A 86 -22.07 2.76 6.85
N GLY A 87 -20.76 2.51 6.76
CA GLY A 87 -19.79 3.62 6.77
C GLY A 87 -18.34 3.15 6.74
N SER A 88 -17.52 3.87 5.98
CA SER A 88 -16.06 3.73 5.98
C SER A 88 -15.49 4.08 7.36
N LEU A 89 -14.36 3.47 7.72
CA LEU A 89 -13.66 3.78 8.96
C LEU A 89 -12.94 5.13 8.81
N PRO A 90 -13.20 6.14 9.68
CA PRO A 90 -12.69 7.51 9.49
C PRO A 90 -11.16 7.61 9.33
N VAL A 91 -10.41 6.72 9.97
CA VAL A 91 -8.93 6.70 9.89
C VAL A 91 -8.45 6.24 8.51
N CYS A 92 -9.09 5.22 7.94
CA CYS A 92 -8.78 4.76 6.59
C CYS A 92 -9.14 5.83 5.55
N ASP A 93 -10.24 6.55 5.73
CA ASP A 93 -10.63 7.67 4.86
C ASP A 93 -9.63 8.81 4.93
N GLN A 94 -9.22 9.22 6.13
CA GLN A 94 -8.21 10.27 6.31
C GLN A 94 -6.87 9.89 5.66
N ALA A 95 -6.44 8.63 5.80
CA ALA A 95 -5.23 8.15 5.15
C ALA A 95 -5.34 8.24 3.61
N GLN A 96 -6.47 7.81 3.05
CA GLN A 96 -6.75 7.90 1.62
C GLN A 96 -6.82 9.36 1.14
N GLU A 97 -7.51 10.24 1.87
CA GLU A 97 -7.63 11.67 1.54
C GLU A 97 -6.27 12.36 1.50
N ARG A 98 -5.39 12.08 2.46
CA ARG A 98 -4.01 12.62 2.43
C ARG A 98 -3.20 12.10 1.26
N LEU A 99 -3.33 10.82 0.91
CA LEU A 99 -2.64 10.26 -0.24
C LEU A 99 -3.13 10.91 -1.54
N VAL A 100 -4.44 11.16 -1.65
CA VAL A 100 -5.04 11.89 -2.79
C VAL A 100 -4.56 13.35 -2.82
N ALA A 101 -4.55 14.04 -1.68
CA ALA A 101 -4.05 15.41 -1.59
C ALA A 101 -2.56 15.51 -1.95
N PHE A 102 -1.77 14.48 -1.63
CA PHE A 102 -0.36 14.38 -1.99
C PHE A 102 -0.10 14.12 -3.48
N ALA A 103 -1.10 13.70 -4.26
CA ALA A 103 -0.91 13.30 -5.66
C ALA A 103 -0.31 14.43 -6.53
N ALA A 104 -0.70 15.69 -6.30
CA ALA A 104 -0.13 16.83 -7.03
C ALA A 104 1.37 17.01 -6.75
N GLU A 105 1.76 16.87 -5.48
CA GLU A 105 3.15 16.95 -5.04
C GLU A 105 3.96 15.76 -5.59
N LEU A 106 3.42 14.54 -5.48
CA LEU A 106 4.01 13.33 -6.05
C LEU A 106 4.26 13.46 -7.56
N ASN A 107 3.30 14.00 -8.31
CA ASN A 107 3.46 14.25 -9.75
C ASN A 107 4.59 15.25 -10.03
N SER A 108 4.68 16.33 -9.24
CA SER A 108 5.78 17.29 -9.36
C SER A 108 7.14 16.65 -9.07
N ILE A 109 7.23 15.77 -8.08
CA ILE A 109 8.47 15.04 -7.74
C ILE A 109 8.82 14.08 -8.88
N GLY A 110 7.84 13.35 -9.43
CA GLY A 110 8.02 12.49 -10.59
C GLY A 110 8.54 13.24 -11.82
N ALA A 111 8.05 14.46 -12.07
CA ALA A 111 8.55 15.31 -13.15
C ALA A 111 10.04 15.67 -12.95
N LYS A 112 10.45 16.06 -11.74
CA LYS A 112 11.86 16.33 -11.40
C LYS A 112 12.74 15.10 -11.64
N PHE A 113 12.27 13.92 -11.25
CA PHE A 113 12.98 12.67 -11.53
C PHE A 113 13.14 12.45 -13.03
N GLY A 114 12.08 12.67 -13.81
CA GLY A 114 12.11 12.55 -15.27
C GLY A 114 13.11 13.49 -15.93
N GLU A 115 13.17 14.74 -15.49
CA GLU A 115 14.12 15.74 -15.99
C GLU A 115 15.58 15.33 -15.70
N LYS A 116 15.90 14.97 -14.45
CA LYS A 116 17.27 14.57 -14.07
C LYS A 116 17.66 13.19 -14.62
N ALA A 117 16.71 12.27 -14.79
CA ALA A 117 16.97 10.95 -15.33
C ALA A 117 17.62 11.00 -16.71
N GLN A 118 17.25 11.96 -17.57
CA GLN A 118 17.83 12.09 -18.91
C GLN A 118 19.36 12.22 -18.90
N LYS A 119 19.91 12.82 -17.84
CA LYS A 119 21.36 13.01 -17.66
C LYS A 119 22.08 11.74 -17.20
N TYR A 120 21.41 10.88 -16.43
CA TYR A 120 22.05 9.76 -15.72
C TYR A 120 21.52 8.37 -16.11
N ILE A 121 20.57 8.25 -17.05
CA ILE A 121 19.94 6.97 -17.41
C ILE A 121 20.91 5.94 -18.02
N ALA A 122 22.06 6.37 -18.53
CA ALA A 122 23.10 5.47 -19.02
C ALA A 122 23.95 4.87 -17.88
N ASP A 123 23.84 5.41 -16.67
CA ASP A 123 24.59 4.93 -15.52
C ASP A 123 24.01 3.59 -15.00
N PRO A 124 24.85 2.56 -14.77
CA PRO A 124 24.40 1.25 -14.31
C PRO A 124 23.65 1.27 -12.97
N GLU A 125 24.02 2.13 -12.03
CA GLU A 125 23.34 2.22 -10.72
C GLU A 125 21.92 2.76 -10.90
N VAL A 126 21.78 3.75 -11.76
CA VAL A 126 20.49 4.36 -12.11
C VAL A 126 19.60 3.37 -12.86
N GLN A 127 20.16 2.61 -13.81
CA GLN A 127 19.42 1.56 -14.52
C GLN A 127 18.89 0.50 -13.56
N LYS A 128 19.74 0.02 -12.64
CA LYS A 128 19.35 -0.97 -11.63
C LYS A 128 18.21 -0.45 -10.74
N ALA A 129 18.27 0.81 -10.33
CA ALA A 129 17.20 1.43 -9.55
C ALA A 129 15.89 1.52 -10.36
N PHE A 130 15.94 1.92 -11.64
CA PHE A 130 14.75 1.93 -12.49
C PHE A 130 14.16 0.54 -12.75
N GLU A 131 15.01 -0.47 -12.94
CA GLU A 131 14.57 -1.87 -13.06
C GLU A 131 13.87 -2.33 -11.79
N HIS A 132 14.40 -1.97 -10.62
CA HIS A 132 13.77 -2.26 -9.34
C HIS A 132 12.41 -1.58 -9.19
N LEU A 133 12.31 -0.29 -9.56
CA LEU A 133 11.03 0.43 -9.56
C LEU A 133 9.99 -0.27 -10.46
N ARG A 134 10.41 -0.77 -11.61
CA ARG A 134 9.53 -1.51 -12.53
C ARG A 134 9.05 -2.83 -11.93
N SER A 135 9.91 -3.59 -11.23
CA SER A 135 9.49 -4.89 -10.65
C SER A 135 8.39 -4.73 -9.62
N ILE A 136 8.43 -3.67 -8.81
CA ILE A 136 7.37 -3.36 -7.81
C ILE A 136 6.00 -3.23 -8.49
N ARG A 137 5.96 -2.51 -9.62
CA ARG A 137 4.73 -2.31 -10.42
C ARG A 137 4.19 -3.64 -10.96
N PHE A 138 5.07 -4.51 -11.49
CA PHE A 138 4.67 -5.76 -12.14
C PHE A 138 4.28 -6.87 -11.17
N GLU A 139 4.89 -6.94 -9.98
CA GLU A 139 4.47 -7.89 -8.95
C GLU A 139 3.09 -7.57 -8.39
N SER A 140 2.72 -6.29 -8.34
CA SER A 140 1.38 -5.84 -7.92
C SER A 140 0.28 -6.36 -8.86
N SER A 141 0.58 -6.44 -10.17
CA SER A 141 -0.35 -6.94 -11.18
C SER A 141 -0.51 -8.47 -11.15
N LYS A 142 0.54 -9.22 -10.78
CA LYS A 142 0.48 -10.69 -10.69
C LYS A 142 -0.33 -11.17 -9.47
N SER A 143 -0.24 -10.49 -8.33
CA SER A 143 -0.97 -10.88 -7.12
C SER A 143 -2.48 -10.67 -7.26
N GLN A 144 -2.93 -9.65 -8.02
CA GLN A 144 -4.35 -9.44 -8.34
C GLN A 144 -4.91 -10.55 -9.25
N SER A 145 -4.15 -11.01 -10.25
CA SER A 145 -4.59 -12.12 -11.12
C SER A 145 -4.65 -13.46 -10.38
N ALA A 146 -3.80 -13.68 -9.38
CA ALA A 146 -3.82 -14.90 -8.55
C ALA A 146 -5.04 -14.96 -7.60
N SER A 147 -5.50 -13.82 -7.07
CA SER A 147 -6.72 -13.77 -6.23
C SER A 147 -8.01 -13.96 -7.02
N GLN A 148 -8.05 -13.64 -8.31
CA GLN A 148 -9.23 -13.90 -9.16
C GLN A 148 -9.35 -15.35 -9.64
N ALA A 149 -8.26 -16.13 -9.58
CA ALA A 149 -8.26 -17.54 -9.97
C ALA A 149 -8.82 -18.49 -8.89
N ALA A 150 -9.09 -18.00 -7.68
CA ALA A 150 -9.70 -18.76 -6.60
C ALA A 150 -11.21 -18.46 -6.50
N ARG A 151 -11.99 -18.80 -7.54
CA ARG A 151 -13.45 -18.86 -7.43
C ARG A 151 -13.86 -20.21 -6.83
N PRO A 152 -14.64 -20.24 -5.73
CA PRO A 152 -15.15 -21.48 -5.16
C PRO A 152 -16.39 -21.94 -5.94
N GLU A 153 -16.23 -22.45 -7.15
CA GLU A 153 -17.35 -23.05 -7.90
C GLU A 153 -17.25 -24.58 -8.04
N ASP A 154 -16.17 -25.22 -7.61
CA ASP A 154 -16.00 -26.68 -7.77
C ASP A 154 -16.38 -27.54 -6.54
N ALA A 155 -17.09 -26.97 -5.54
CA ALA A 155 -17.44 -27.70 -4.31
C ALA A 155 -18.86 -28.31 -4.28
N PHE A 156 -19.74 -28.01 -5.24
CA PHE A 156 -21.12 -28.53 -5.26
C PHE A 156 -21.39 -29.47 -6.45
N GLY A 157 -20.64 -30.58 -6.49
CA GLY A 157 -20.97 -31.75 -7.31
C GLY A 157 -22.17 -32.53 -6.73
N MET A 158 -23.38 -31.97 -6.80
CA MET A 158 -24.62 -32.73 -6.62
C MET A 158 -24.80 -33.65 -7.82
N LYS A 159 -24.64 -34.97 -7.63
CA LYS A 159 -25.09 -35.97 -8.61
C LYS A 159 -26.63 -35.99 -8.65
N PRO A 160 -27.28 -35.85 -9.82
CA PRO A 160 -28.69 -36.20 -9.95
C PRO A 160 -28.85 -37.73 -9.89
N LYS A 161 -29.85 -38.18 -9.14
CA LYS A 161 -30.31 -39.58 -9.15
C LYS A 161 -31.02 -39.86 -10.48
N GLY A 162 -30.57 -40.91 -11.15
CA GLY A 162 -31.28 -41.64 -12.20
C GLY A 162 -31.05 -43.12 -11.97
#